data_AF-A0ABC8R574-F1
#
_entry.id   AF-A0ABC8R574-F1
#
_cell.length_a   1.000
_cell.length_b   1.000
_cell.length_c   1.000
_cell.angle_alpha   90.00
_cell.angle_beta   90.00
_cell.angle_gamma   90.00
#
_symmetry.space_group_name_H-M   'P 1'
#
loop_
_entity.id
_entity.type
_entity.pdbx_description
1 polymer ?
#
loop_
_entity_poly.entity_id
_entity_poly.type
_entity_poly.pdbx_seq_one_letter_code
_entity_poly.pdbx_strand_id
1 'polypeptide(L)'
;MPFVYERIAIGNHHELRQSGSLKAALAEFISTLIFVFAGEGSGMAFNKITGNGATTPAGLVAAALAHAFGLFVAVAISANISGGHVNPAVTFGLFLGGNITLFRGILYIIAQLLGSTIACLLLLFATGGLETAGFGLSGVSVWNAFVFEIVMTFGLVYTVYAVAADPKKGEVGIIAPLAIGFIVGANILVGGAFTGASMNPA
;
A
#
# COMPACT_ATOMS: atom_id res chain seq x y z
N MET A 1 21.33 21.76 -20.49
CA MET A 1 20.57 20.92 -19.53
C MET A 1 21.30 19.59 -19.43
N PRO A 2 21.94 19.24 -18.31
CA PRO A 2 22.55 17.93 -18.19
C PRO A 2 21.43 16.91 -17.95
N PHE A 3 21.42 15.86 -18.78
CA PHE A 3 20.58 14.68 -18.63
C PHE A 3 20.91 14.01 -17.28
N VAL A 4 19.90 13.85 -16.42
CA VAL A 4 20.00 13.11 -15.15
C VAL A 4 19.95 11.62 -15.48
N TYR A 5 21.09 11.03 -15.84
CA TYR A 5 21.21 9.57 -15.88
C TYR A 5 21.66 9.05 -14.49
N GLU A 6 20.81 8.20 -13.94
CA GLU A 6 21.11 7.09 -13.02
C GLU A 6 21.93 7.37 -11.76
N ARG A 7 21.28 7.29 -10.59
CA ARG A 7 21.86 6.55 -9.47
C ARG A 7 20.78 5.78 -8.72
N ILE A 8 20.49 4.57 -9.22
CA ILE A 8 20.10 3.51 -8.31
C ILE A 8 21.23 3.42 -7.26
N ALA A 9 20.91 3.75 -6.01
CA ALA A 9 21.87 3.80 -4.93
C ALA A 9 21.74 2.55 -4.07
N ILE A 10 22.84 1.83 -3.82
CA ILE A 10 22.81 0.64 -2.96
C ILE A 10 22.58 1.03 -1.49
N GLY A 11 23.15 2.15 -1.04
CA GLY A 11 23.19 2.52 0.37
C GLY A 11 24.41 1.91 1.07
N ASN A 12 24.48 2.05 2.40
CA ASN A 12 25.58 1.48 3.20
C ASN A 12 25.05 0.89 4.52
N HIS A 13 25.76 -0.07 5.13
CA HIS A 13 25.26 -0.74 6.34
C HIS A 13 25.08 0.18 7.55
N HIS A 14 25.77 1.32 7.59
CA HIS A 14 25.57 2.32 8.64
C HIS A 14 24.22 3.02 8.51
N GLU A 15 23.69 3.19 7.29
CA GLU A 15 22.35 3.72 7.01
C GLU A 15 21.28 2.95 7.79
N LEU A 16 21.41 1.63 7.90
CA LEU A 16 20.46 0.77 8.62
C LEU A 16 20.42 1.03 10.13
N ARG A 17 21.47 1.64 10.69
CA ARG A 17 21.58 1.95 12.13
C ARG A 17 21.35 3.42 12.43
N GLN A 18 21.16 4.26 11.42
CA GLN A 18 20.89 5.68 11.63
C GLN A 18 19.50 5.86 12.23
N SER A 19 19.38 6.74 13.21
CA SER A 19 18.11 7.05 13.87
C SER A 19 17.03 7.47 12.86
N GLY A 20 17.39 8.20 11.81
CA GLY A 20 16.47 8.57 10.74
C GLY A 20 15.87 7.36 10.02
N SER A 21 16.69 6.40 9.61
CA SER A 21 16.24 5.19 8.93
C SER A 21 15.39 4.30 9.84
N LEU A 22 15.76 4.18 11.13
CA LEU A 22 14.98 3.40 12.10
C LEU A 22 13.62 4.04 12.39
N LYS A 23 13.57 5.37 12.56
CA LYS A 23 12.30 6.10 12.71
C LYS A 23 11.42 5.93 11.47
N ALA A 24 12.02 5.97 10.29
CA ALA A 24 11.29 5.81 9.05
C ALA A 24 10.78 4.36 8.86
N ALA A 25 11.56 3.35 9.22
CA ALA A 25 11.11 1.96 9.23
C ALA A 25 9.95 1.76 10.22
N LEU A 26 10.02 2.36 11.42
CA LEU A 26 8.92 2.33 12.36
C LEU A 26 7.66 3.03 11.83
N ALA A 27 7.83 4.15 11.12
CA ALA A 27 6.72 4.83 10.47
C ALA A 27 6.06 3.96 9.38
N GLU A 28 6.84 3.26 8.56
CA GLU A 28 6.33 2.28 7.58
C GLU A 28 5.61 1.11 8.24
N PHE A 29 6.15 0.58 9.34
CA PHE A 29 5.49 -0.48 10.12
C PHE A 29 4.12 -0.02 10.65
N ILE A 30 4.06 1.13 11.33
CA ILE A 30 2.83 1.65 11.94
C ILE A 30 1.79 2.01 10.87
N SER A 31 2.22 2.68 9.80
CA SER A 31 1.32 3.09 8.72
C SER A 31 0.75 1.88 7.95
N THR A 32 1.57 0.86 7.68
CA THR A 32 1.09 -0.37 7.02
C THR A 32 0.15 -1.14 7.93
N LEU A 33 0.44 -1.20 9.24
CA LEU A 33 -0.47 -1.81 10.22
C LEU A 33 -1.84 -1.12 10.19
N ILE A 34 -1.89 0.21 10.25
CA ILE A 34 -3.15 0.97 10.22
C ILE A 34 -3.90 0.73 8.92
N PHE A 35 -3.20 0.77 7.79
CA PHE A 35 -3.79 0.54 6.47
C PHE A 35 -4.42 -0.85 6.34
N VAL A 36 -3.65 -1.91 6.66
CA VAL A 36 -4.11 -3.30 6.55
C VAL A 36 -5.23 -3.59 7.55
N PHE A 37 -5.12 -3.09 8.79
CA PHE A 37 -6.15 -3.28 9.80
C PHE A 37 -7.50 -2.68 9.35
N ALA A 38 -7.48 -1.50 8.72
CA ALA A 38 -8.68 -0.87 8.20
C ALA A 38 -9.23 -1.60 6.96
N GLY A 39 -8.36 -1.93 6.00
CA GLY A 39 -8.72 -2.60 4.76
C GLY A 39 -9.33 -3.99 5.00
N GLU A 40 -8.56 -4.88 5.62
CA GLU A 40 -8.99 -6.26 5.92
C GLU A 40 -10.13 -6.31 6.95
N GLY A 41 -10.05 -5.44 7.96
CA GLY A 41 -11.10 -5.31 8.97
C GLY A 41 -12.46 -4.93 8.37
N SER A 42 -12.48 -4.17 7.27
CA SER A 42 -13.73 -3.83 6.57
C SER A 42 -14.38 -5.05 5.91
N GLY A 43 -13.59 -5.96 5.34
CA GLY A 43 -14.06 -7.22 4.77
C GLY A 43 -14.62 -8.15 5.86
N MET A 44 -13.92 -8.26 7.00
CA MET A 44 -14.39 -8.99 8.17
C MET A 44 -15.71 -8.42 8.71
N ALA A 45 -15.82 -7.10 8.82
CA ALA A 45 -17.04 -6.43 9.27
C ALA A 45 -18.21 -6.71 8.32
N PHE A 46 -17.98 -6.65 7.01
CA PHE A 46 -18.99 -7.00 6.01
C PHE A 46 -19.45 -8.45 6.16
N ASN A 47 -18.52 -9.41 6.25
CA ASN A 47 -18.83 -10.83 6.45
C ASN A 47 -19.62 -11.06 7.74
N LYS A 48 -19.24 -10.39 8.83
CA LYS A 48 -19.93 -10.49 10.12
C LYS A 48 -21.38 -10.01 10.06
N ILE A 49 -21.63 -8.87 9.42
CA ILE A 49 -22.97 -8.26 9.33
C ILE A 49 -23.87 -9.03 8.36
N THR A 50 -23.30 -9.64 7.33
CA THR A 50 -24.04 -10.40 6.31
C THR A 50 -24.18 -11.89 6.64
N GLY A 51 -23.55 -12.38 7.71
CA GLY A 51 -23.54 -13.79 8.07
C GLY A 51 -22.77 -14.65 7.06
N ASN A 52 -21.63 -14.15 6.56
CA ASN A 52 -20.83 -14.74 5.47
C ASN A 52 -21.62 -14.89 4.17
N GLY A 53 -22.48 -13.90 3.87
CA GLY A 53 -23.23 -13.85 2.62
C GLY A 53 -22.34 -13.59 1.41
N ALA A 54 -22.92 -13.69 0.21
CA ALA A 54 -22.21 -13.37 -1.02
C ALA A 54 -21.72 -11.91 -1.03
N THR A 55 -20.60 -11.67 -1.73
CA THR A 55 -20.13 -10.31 -2.00
C THR A 55 -21.23 -9.51 -2.70
N THR A 56 -21.50 -8.30 -2.21
CA THR A 56 -22.48 -7.38 -2.79
C THR A 56 -21.80 -6.11 -3.30
N PRO A 57 -22.45 -5.32 -4.17
CA PRO A 57 -21.95 -4.00 -4.55
C PRO A 57 -21.66 -3.10 -3.34
N ALA A 58 -22.48 -3.19 -2.28
CA ALA A 58 -22.25 -2.44 -1.04
C ALA A 58 -20.97 -2.90 -0.31
N GLY A 59 -20.69 -4.21 -0.28
CA GLY A 59 -19.45 -4.75 0.28
C GLY A 59 -18.21 -4.30 -0.50
N LEU A 60 -18.30 -4.31 -1.84
CA LEU A 60 -17.22 -3.83 -2.70
C LEU A 60 -16.93 -2.33 -2.49
N VAL A 61 -17.98 -1.51 -2.39
CA VAL A 61 -17.84 -0.06 -2.11
C VAL A 61 -17.27 0.17 -0.71
N ALA A 62 -17.71 -0.60 0.30
CA ALA A 62 -17.17 -0.49 1.66
C ALA A 62 -15.68 -0.82 1.69
N ALA A 63 -15.26 -1.91 1.04
CA ALA A 63 -13.85 -2.28 0.93
C ALA A 63 -13.02 -1.20 0.22
N ALA A 64 -13.52 -0.67 -0.91
CA ALA A 64 -12.85 0.38 -1.66
C ALA A 64 -12.66 1.66 -0.82
N LEU A 65 -13.68 2.10 -0.09
CA LEU A 65 -13.61 3.27 0.78
C LEU A 65 -12.67 3.05 1.97
N ALA A 66 -12.72 1.88 2.60
CA ALA A 66 -11.86 1.55 3.73
C ALA A 66 -10.39 1.56 3.34
N HIS A 67 -10.03 0.95 2.21
CA HIS A 67 -8.66 0.98 1.69
C HIS A 67 -8.25 2.38 1.24
N ALA A 68 -9.15 3.14 0.60
CA ALA A 68 -8.84 4.49 0.15
C ALA A 68 -8.53 5.44 1.32
N PHE A 69 -9.40 5.45 2.33
CA PHE A 69 -9.21 6.29 3.53
C PHE A 69 -8.06 5.77 4.39
N GLY A 70 -7.94 4.45 4.56
CA GLY A 70 -6.85 3.83 5.28
C GLY A 70 -5.49 4.20 4.69
N LEU A 71 -5.33 4.06 3.37
CA LEU A 71 -4.08 4.39 2.68
C LEU A 71 -3.82 5.90 2.67
N PHE A 72 -4.85 6.72 2.42
CA PHE A 72 -4.73 8.19 2.50
C PHE A 72 -4.14 8.61 3.85
N VAL A 73 -4.72 8.14 4.96
CA VAL A 73 -4.26 8.47 6.30
C VAL A 73 -2.87 7.89 6.55
N ALA A 74 -2.63 6.62 6.21
CA ALA A 74 -1.35 5.95 6.40
C ALA A 74 -0.19 6.69 5.71
N VAL A 75 -0.40 7.13 4.47
CA VAL A 75 0.56 7.94 3.72
C VAL A 75 0.72 9.32 4.37
N ALA A 76 -0.38 10.00 4.71
CA ALA A 76 -0.34 11.36 5.27
C ALA A 76 0.44 11.44 6.59
N ILE A 77 0.22 10.49 7.51
CA ILE A 77 0.86 10.50 8.84
C ILE A 77 2.36 10.13 8.79
N SER A 78 2.80 9.45 7.73
CA SER A 78 4.17 8.96 7.59
C SER A 78 4.98 9.74 6.53
N ALA A 79 4.34 10.57 5.71
CA ALA A 79 4.95 11.32 4.61
C ALA A 79 6.22 12.09 5.02
N ASN A 80 6.20 12.78 6.16
CA ASN A 80 7.33 13.60 6.62
C ASN A 80 8.39 12.80 7.42
N ILE A 81 8.20 11.49 7.58
CA ILE A 81 9.13 10.61 8.33
C ILE A 81 9.79 9.60 7.39
N SER A 82 8.97 8.85 6.63
CA SER A 82 9.43 7.83 5.68
C SER A 82 9.19 8.16 4.21
N GLY A 83 8.32 9.13 3.92
CA GLY A 83 7.76 9.32 2.58
C GLY A 83 6.43 8.58 2.38
N GLY A 84 6.01 7.76 3.35
CA GLY A 84 4.74 7.05 3.37
C GLY A 84 4.56 6.12 2.18
N HIS A 85 5.44 5.13 2.05
CA HIS A 85 5.36 4.16 0.96
C HIS A 85 4.22 3.15 1.21
N VAL A 86 4.15 2.58 2.41
CA VAL A 86 3.10 1.68 2.91
C VAL A 86 2.88 0.43 2.01
N ASN A 87 3.80 0.19 1.07
CA ASN A 87 3.64 -0.77 -0.02
C ASN A 87 5.01 -1.15 -0.62
N PRO A 88 5.36 -2.46 -0.68
CA PRO A 88 6.59 -2.92 -1.30
C PRO A 88 6.73 -2.57 -2.78
N ALA A 89 5.65 -2.58 -3.57
CA ALA A 89 5.67 -2.20 -4.98
C ALA A 89 5.94 -0.70 -5.17
N VAL A 90 5.39 0.16 -4.29
CA VAL A 90 5.72 1.61 -4.27
C VAL A 90 7.18 1.81 -3.90
N THR A 91 7.66 1.11 -2.87
CA THR A 91 9.06 1.15 -2.44
C THR A 91 10.02 0.72 -3.55
N PHE A 92 9.68 -0.37 -4.23
CA PHE A 92 10.47 -0.87 -5.36
C PHE A 92 10.44 0.10 -6.55
N GLY A 93 9.28 0.65 -6.89
CA GLY A 93 9.16 1.67 -7.93
C GLY A 93 10.04 2.88 -7.64
N LEU A 94 9.96 3.44 -6.43
CA LEU A 94 10.78 4.57 -5.99
C LEU A 94 12.28 4.25 -5.97
N PHE A 95 12.66 3.01 -5.64
CA PHE A 95 14.05 2.55 -5.74
C PHE A 95 14.55 2.56 -7.19
N LEU A 96 13.76 2.04 -8.14
CA LEU A 96 14.13 2.02 -9.55
C LEU A 96 14.33 3.41 -10.15
N GLY A 97 13.53 4.41 -9.72
CA GLY A 97 13.77 5.80 -10.14
C GLY A 97 14.70 6.60 -9.22
N GLY A 98 15.46 5.95 -8.34
CA GLY A 98 16.53 6.59 -7.56
C GLY A 98 16.07 7.48 -6.40
N ASN A 99 14.84 7.29 -5.89
CA ASN A 99 14.29 8.09 -4.79
C ASN A 99 14.54 7.47 -3.40
N ILE A 100 15.01 6.23 -3.33
CA ILE A 100 15.40 5.53 -2.09
C ILE A 100 16.58 4.60 -2.38
N THR A 101 17.44 4.35 -1.39
CA THR A 101 18.53 3.37 -1.52
C THR A 101 18.01 1.93 -1.43
N LEU A 102 18.75 0.96 -1.96
CA LEU A 102 18.39 -0.47 -1.87
C LEU A 102 18.26 -0.92 -0.40
N PHE A 103 19.22 -0.56 0.45
CA PHE A 103 19.21 -0.96 1.86
C PHE A 103 18.03 -0.37 2.63
N ARG A 104 17.72 0.92 2.41
CA ARG A 104 16.55 1.54 3.03
C ARG A 104 15.24 0.99 2.46
N GLY A 105 15.21 0.67 1.16
CA GLY A 105 14.09 0.00 0.52
C GLY A 105 13.81 -1.38 1.10
N ILE A 106 14.83 -2.22 1.29
CA ILE A 106 14.70 -3.52 1.96
C ILE A 106 14.18 -3.35 3.40
N LEU A 107 14.71 -2.38 4.14
CA LEU A 107 14.25 -2.08 5.50
C LEU A 107 12.76 -1.70 5.53
N TYR A 108 12.29 -0.91 4.55
CA TYR A 108 10.88 -0.54 4.41
C TYR A 108 10.00 -1.75 4.09
N ILE A 109 10.42 -2.59 3.15
CA ILE A 109 9.68 -3.81 2.77
C ILE A 109 9.53 -4.74 3.98
N ILE A 110 10.60 -4.95 4.76
CA ILE A 110 10.52 -5.74 5.99
C ILE A 110 9.53 -5.10 6.99
N ALA A 111 9.60 -3.79 7.18
CA ALA A 111 8.69 -3.08 8.08
C ALA A 111 7.23 -3.17 7.63
N GLN A 112 6.96 -3.05 6.33
CA GLN A 112 5.64 -3.16 5.73
C GLN A 112 5.06 -4.57 5.93
N LEU A 113 5.82 -5.62 5.60
CA LEU A 113 5.41 -7.02 5.79
C LEU A 113 5.12 -7.34 7.26
N LEU A 114 5.96 -6.84 8.18
CA LEU A 114 5.71 -6.99 9.61
C LEU A 114 4.47 -6.22 10.06
N GLY A 115 4.27 -4.99 9.58
CA GLY A 115 3.09 -4.18 9.91
C GLY A 115 1.79 -4.85 9.50
N SER A 116 1.75 -5.36 8.26
CA SER A 116 0.63 -6.14 7.72
C SER A 116 0.37 -7.41 8.55
N THR A 117 1.43 -8.20 8.81
CA THR A 117 1.32 -9.43 9.62
C THR A 117 0.74 -9.14 11.01
N ILE A 118 1.22 -8.11 11.69
CA ILE A 118 0.71 -7.72 13.01
C ILE A 118 -0.74 -7.21 12.92
N ALA A 119 -1.11 -6.47 11.88
CA ALA A 119 -2.51 -6.07 11.68
C ALA A 119 -3.45 -7.28 11.57
N CYS A 120 -3.09 -8.27 10.76
CA CYS A 120 -3.86 -9.51 10.62
C CYS A 120 -3.96 -10.29 11.94
N LEU A 121 -2.88 -10.39 12.72
CA LEU A 121 -2.91 -11.04 14.04
C LEU A 121 -3.78 -10.29 15.05
N LEU A 122 -3.74 -8.95 15.03
CA LEU A 122 -4.60 -8.11 15.87
C LEU A 122 -6.07 -8.27 15.48
N LEU A 123 -6.38 -8.34 14.18
CA LEU A 123 -7.73 -8.62 13.70
C LEU A 123 -8.21 -10.01 14.14
N LEU A 124 -7.37 -11.04 13.99
CA LEU A 124 -7.68 -12.40 14.45
C LEU A 124 -8.05 -12.41 15.94
N PHE A 125 -7.24 -11.75 16.77
CA PHE A 125 -7.52 -11.66 18.21
C PHE A 125 -8.79 -10.85 18.51
N ALA A 126 -8.91 -9.64 17.95
CA ALA A 126 -9.98 -8.70 18.25
C ALA A 126 -11.37 -9.18 17.78
N THR A 127 -11.41 -10.00 16.73
CA THR A 127 -12.65 -10.56 16.18
C THR A 127 -13.05 -11.88 16.81
N GLY A 128 -12.26 -12.41 17.76
CA GLY A 128 -12.53 -13.68 18.42
C GLY A 128 -12.25 -14.89 17.53
N GLY A 129 -11.26 -14.81 16.63
CA GLY A 129 -10.80 -15.92 15.81
C GLY A 129 -11.24 -15.90 14.35
N LEU A 130 -11.71 -14.77 13.80
CA LEU A 130 -11.96 -14.67 12.36
C LEU A 130 -10.63 -14.53 11.62
N GLU A 131 -10.41 -15.37 10.60
CA GLU A 131 -9.22 -15.30 9.75
C GLU A 131 -9.34 -14.18 8.72
N THR A 132 -8.22 -13.49 8.45
CA THR A 132 -8.11 -12.54 7.34
C THR A 132 -8.10 -13.31 6.02
N ALA A 133 -9.00 -12.94 5.11
CA ALA A 133 -9.09 -13.58 3.80
C ALA A 133 -8.03 -12.96 2.89
N GLY A 134 -7.15 -13.78 2.32
CA GLY A 134 -6.26 -13.31 1.27
C GLY A 134 -7.04 -12.93 0.00
N PHE A 135 -6.46 -12.05 -0.81
CA PHE A 135 -6.97 -11.76 -2.15
C PHE A 135 -6.94 -13.02 -3.02
N GLY A 136 -8.07 -13.30 -3.70
CA GLY A 136 -8.28 -14.54 -4.45
C GLY A 136 -8.84 -14.28 -5.84
N LEU A 137 -8.64 -15.25 -6.73
CA LEU A 137 -9.16 -15.21 -8.10
C LEU A 137 -10.64 -15.59 -8.12
N SER A 138 -11.44 -14.78 -8.80
CA SER A 138 -12.86 -15.05 -9.01
C SER A 138 -13.21 -14.90 -10.49
N GLY A 139 -13.54 -16.02 -11.14
CA GLY A 139 -13.99 -16.04 -12.54
C GLY A 139 -12.95 -15.63 -13.58
N VAL A 140 -11.66 -15.51 -13.23
CA VAL A 140 -10.58 -15.10 -14.13
C VAL A 140 -9.35 -16.01 -14.04
N SER A 141 -8.60 -16.10 -15.14
CA SER A 141 -7.33 -16.83 -15.17
C SER A 141 -6.22 -16.05 -14.44
N VAL A 142 -5.13 -16.75 -14.09
CA VAL A 142 -3.92 -16.13 -13.52
C VAL A 142 -3.36 -15.03 -14.43
N TRP A 143 -3.42 -15.20 -15.75
CA TRP A 143 -2.91 -14.22 -16.71
C TRP A 143 -3.79 -12.97 -16.79
N ASN A 144 -5.11 -13.14 -16.70
CA ASN A 144 -6.03 -12.01 -16.60
C ASN A 144 -5.77 -11.23 -15.30
N ALA A 145 -5.61 -11.94 -14.18
CA ALA A 145 -5.30 -11.34 -12.89
C ALA A 145 -3.95 -10.60 -12.89
N PHE A 146 -2.94 -11.17 -13.54
CA PHE A 146 -1.65 -10.54 -13.75
C PHE A 146 -1.77 -9.20 -14.49
N VAL A 147 -2.61 -9.13 -15.54
CA VAL A 147 -2.88 -7.86 -16.25
C VAL A 147 -3.57 -6.86 -15.33
N PHE A 148 -4.58 -7.27 -14.57
CA PHE A 148 -5.24 -6.42 -13.58
C PHE A 148 -4.21 -5.82 -12.61
N GLU A 149 -3.45 -6.67 -11.94
CA GLU A 149 -2.50 -6.23 -10.91
C GLU A 149 -1.38 -5.38 -11.50
N ILE A 150 -0.86 -5.66 -12.70
CA ILE A 150 0.12 -4.79 -13.36
C ILE A 150 -0.45 -3.41 -13.61
N VAL A 151 -1.63 -3.30 -14.22
CA VAL A 151 -2.20 -2.00 -14.62
C VAL A 151 -2.57 -1.19 -13.38
N MET A 152 -3.19 -1.81 -12.39
CA MET A 152 -3.59 -1.13 -11.15
C MET A 152 -2.37 -0.71 -10.32
N THR A 153 -1.38 -1.59 -10.17
CA THR A 153 -0.14 -1.26 -9.45
C THR A 153 0.65 -0.19 -10.18
N PHE A 154 0.74 -0.25 -11.52
CA PHE A 154 1.35 0.81 -12.32
C PHE A 154 0.65 2.15 -12.08
N GLY A 155 -0.68 2.18 -12.12
CA GLY A 155 -1.46 3.39 -11.84
C GLY A 155 -1.20 3.97 -10.44
N LEU A 156 -1.10 3.11 -9.42
CA LEU A 156 -0.72 3.52 -8.06
C LEU A 156 0.70 4.10 -8.02
N VAL A 157 1.70 3.36 -8.50
CA VAL A 157 3.11 3.79 -8.46
C VAL A 157 3.32 5.05 -9.29
N TYR A 158 2.70 5.15 -10.47
CA TYR A 158 2.72 6.34 -11.30
C TYR A 158 2.10 7.53 -10.58
N THR A 159 0.97 7.33 -9.89
CA THR A 159 0.37 8.38 -9.04
C THR A 159 1.37 8.87 -8.01
N VAL A 160 2.01 7.98 -7.24
CA VAL A 160 3.06 8.34 -6.27
C VAL A 160 4.17 9.17 -6.93
N TYR A 161 4.63 8.77 -8.11
CA TYR A 161 5.65 9.53 -8.84
C TYR A 161 5.19 10.95 -9.18
N ALA A 162 4.02 11.06 -9.80
CA ALA A 162 3.49 12.33 -10.29
C ALA A 162 3.15 13.31 -9.16
N VAL A 163 2.58 12.81 -8.06
CA VAL A 163 2.08 13.68 -6.98
C VAL A 163 3.06 13.84 -5.83
N ALA A 164 3.95 12.88 -5.57
CA ALA A 164 4.83 12.89 -4.40
C ALA A 164 6.33 12.94 -4.74
N ALA A 165 6.80 12.21 -5.75
CA ALA A 165 8.24 12.10 -6.02
C ALA A 165 8.78 13.21 -6.92
N ASP A 166 8.03 13.64 -7.95
CA ASP A 166 8.51 14.62 -8.93
C ASP A 166 8.88 15.97 -8.26
N PRO A 167 10.12 16.47 -8.41
CA PRO A 167 10.50 17.80 -7.96
C PRO A 167 9.62 18.94 -8.50
N LYS A 168 8.94 18.71 -9.64
CA LYS A 168 8.04 19.67 -10.31
C LYS A 168 6.58 19.57 -9.87
N LYS A 169 6.24 18.72 -8.89
CA LYS A 169 4.86 18.48 -8.43
C LYS A 169 4.10 19.74 -7.99
N GLY A 170 4.81 20.79 -7.55
CA GLY A 170 4.18 22.03 -7.11
C GLY A 170 3.11 21.79 -6.03
N GLU A 171 1.97 22.48 -6.17
CA GLU A 171 0.84 22.37 -5.23
C GLU A 171 0.14 21.01 -5.26
N VAL A 172 0.31 20.20 -6.32
CA VAL A 172 -0.25 18.84 -6.38
C VAL A 172 0.31 17.96 -5.25
N GLY A 173 1.52 18.28 -4.76
CA GLY A 173 2.10 17.63 -3.59
C GLY A 173 1.27 17.75 -2.32
N ILE A 174 0.44 18.79 -2.18
CA ILE A 174 -0.43 18.99 -0.99
C ILE A 174 -1.49 17.89 -0.91
N ILE A 175 -2.03 17.48 -2.06
CA ILE A 175 -3.07 16.45 -2.15
C ILE A 175 -2.51 15.05 -2.39
N ALA A 176 -1.18 14.89 -2.34
CA ALA A 176 -0.55 13.63 -2.72
C ALA A 176 -1.06 12.41 -1.92
N PRO A 177 -1.16 12.46 -0.58
CA PRO A 177 -1.72 11.34 0.18
C PRO A 177 -3.16 11.01 -0.23
N LEU A 178 -3.98 12.03 -0.51
CA LEU A 178 -5.38 11.85 -0.90
C LEU A 178 -5.49 11.17 -2.27
N ALA A 179 -4.71 11.64 -3.25
CA ALA A 179 -4.65 11.07 -4.59
C ALA A 179 -4.20 9.60 -4.56
N ILE A 180 -3.18 9.28 -3.73
CA ILE A 180 -2.65 7.92 -3.56
C ILE A 180 -3.71 7.00 -2.93
N GLY A 181 -4.44 7.46 -1.91
CA GLY A 181 -5.56 6.70 -1.34
C GLY A 181 -6.68 6.45 -2.35
N PHE A 182 -7.09 7.49 -3.08
CA PHE A 182 -8.21 7.40 -4.02
C PHE A 182 -7.93 6.53 -5.25
N ILE A 183 -6.70 6.49 -5.77
CA ILE A 183 -6.40 5.57 -6.87
C ILE A 183 -6.51 4.11 -6.44
N VAL A 184 -6.13 3.77 -5.20
CA VAL A 184 -6.34 2.42 -4.65
C VAL A 184 -7.81 2.10 -4.50
N GLY A 185 -8.62 3.00 -3.93
CA GLY A 185 -10.07 2.82 -3.84
C GLY A 185 -10.72 2.62 -5.21
N ALA A 186 -10.37 3.47 -6.19
CA ALA A 186 -10.88 3.38 -7.55
C ALA A 186 -10.51 2.03 -8.20
N ASN A 187 -9.28 1.56 -8.02
CA ASN A 187 -8.84 0.27 -8.53
C ASN A 187 -9.56 -0.90 -7.85
N ILE A 188 -9.89 -0.81 -6.56
CA ILE A 188 -10.71 -1.83 -5.89
C ILE A 188 -12.11 -1.92 -6.48
N LEU A 189 -12.73 -0.79 -6.83
CA LEU A 189 -14.03 -0.79 -7.53
C LEU A 189 -13.98 -1.49 -8.90
N VAL A 190 -12.80 -1.53 -9.53
CA VAL A 190 -12.58 -2.17 -10.84
C VAL A 190 -12.18 -3.65 -10.68
N GLY A 191 -11.12 -3.93 -9.93
CA GLY A 191 -10.49 -5.25 -9.84
C GLY A 191 -10.96 -6.10 -8.67
N GLY A 192 -11.66 -5.53 -7.68
CA GLY A 192 -11.97 -6.21 -6.42
C GLY A 192 -12.80 -7.49 -6.60
N ALA A 193 -13.70 -7.52 -7.59
CA ALA A 193 -14.51 -8.70 -7.90
C ALA A 193 -13.75 -9.80 -8.68
N PHE A 194 -12.54 -9.51 -9.18
CA PHE A 194 -11.77 -10.40 -10.05
C PHE A 194 -10.51 -10.94 -9.35
N THR A 195 -9.71 -10.05 -8.75
CA THR A 195 -8.42 -10.39 -8.12
C THR A 195 -8.36 -10.01 -6.65
N GLY A 196 -9.36 -9.30 -6.12
CA GLY A 196 -9.28 -8.60 -4.83
C GLY A 196 -8.63 -7.21 -4.93
N ALA A 197 -7.99 -6.88 -6.05
CA ALA A 197 -7.28 -5.62 -6.31
C ALA A 197 -6.24 -5.28 -5.23
N SER A 198 -5.18 -6.09 -5.19
CA SER A 198 -4.15 -5.99 -4.15
C SER A 198 -3.31 -4.72 -4.30
N MET A 199 -2.63 -4.57 -5.45
CA MET A 199 -1.61 -3.54 -5.71
C MET A 199 -0.43 -3.48 -4.70
N ASN A 200 -0.47 -4.29 -3.64
CA ASN A 200 0.38 -4.18 -2.46
C ASN A 200 0.81 -5.56 -1.99
N PRO A 201 2.10 -5.93 -2.14
CA PRO A 201 2.60 -7.23 -1.69
C PRO A 201 2.64 -7.45 -0.18
N ALA A 202 2.51 -6.40 0.66
CA ALA A 202 2.45 -6.51 2.12
C ALA A 202 1.00 -6.45 2.60
#